data_AF-W8VNV2-F1
#
_entry.id   AF-W8VNV2-F1
#
_cell.length_a   1.000
_cell.length_b   1.000
_cell.length_c   1.000
_cell.angle_alpha   90.00
_cell.angle_beta   90.00
_cell.angle_gamma   90.00
#
_symmetry.space_group_name_H-M   'P 1'
#
loop_
_entity.id
_entity.type
_entity.pdbx_description
1 polymer ?
#
loop_
_entity_poly.entity_id
_entity_poly.type
_entity_poly.pdbx_seq_one_letter_code
_entity_poly.pdbx_strand_id
1 'polypeptide(L)'
;MGISNKKHHSKLTKALDVLLKCNSAIASKSSFFNNFVIAVDGHAQTVFFIKERENGALEQSVIDLRVFNKCKMDQQVNNITNKPGLMDTIQKLDLLLINTSTGATQRLELFNDNDSLQLSGELAIAQEWQIFLQSLLDKEVVLEAPPVVITRGLDLSRIALF
;
A
#
# COMPACT_ATOMS: atom_id res chain seq x y z
N MET A 1 23.45 28.35 4.11
CA MET A 1 22.21 27.68 3.65
C MET A 1 22.54 26.24 3.26
N GLY A 2 21.78 25.22 3.73
CA GLY A 2 21.72 23.90 3.07
C GLY A 2 22.18 22.61 3.80
N ILE A 3 22.18 22.52 5.14
CA ILE A 3 22.68 21.32 5.87
C ILE A 3 21.55 20.40 6.39
N SER A 4 20.32 20.89 6.55
CA SER A 4 19.26 20.17 7.28
C SER A 4 18.62 19.00 6.50
N ASN A 5 18.41 19.13 5.18
CA ASN A 5 17.72 18.09 4.38
C ASN A 5 18.54 16.81 4.19
N LYS A 6 19.89 16.89 4.21
CA LYS A 6 20.75 15.71 4.02
C LYS A 6 20.71 14.74 5.21
N LYS A 7 20.53 15.26 6.44
CA LYS A 7 20.50 14.42 7.66
C LYS A 7 19.17 13.67 7.81
N HIS A 8 18.05 14.31 7.48
CA HIS A 8 16.71 13.71 7.57
C HIS A 8 16.53 12.58 6.54
N HIS A 9 16.91 12.82 5.28
CA HIS A 9 16.98 11.77 4.26
C HIS A 9 17.87 10.59 4.69
N SER A 10 19.00 10.89 5.37
CA SER A 10 19.90 9.85 5.89
C SER A 10 19.27 9.00 7.01
N LYS A 11 18.39 9.56 7.86
CA LYS A 11 17.72 8.80 8.94
C LYS A 11 16.73 7.79 8.36
N LEU A 12 15.83 8.23 7.47
CA LEU A 12 14.85 7.33 6.83
C LEU A 12 15.54 6.28 5.95
N THR A 13 16.60 6.66 5.22
CA THR A 13 17.39 5.70 4.41
C THR A 13 18.04 4.63 5.30
N LYS A 14 18.65 5.03 6.42
CA LYS A 14 19.26 4.07 7.36
C LYS A 14 18.21 3.16 8.00
N ALA A 15 17.07 3.73 8.41
CA ALA A 15 15.98 2.95 8.98
C ALA A 15 15.45 1.91 7.98
N LEU A 16 15.28 2.31 6.71
CA LEU A 16 14.86 1.40 5.65
C LEU A 16 15.90 0.31 5.40
N ASP A 17 17.19 0.65 5.30
CA ASP A 17 18.26 -0.33 5.06
C ASP A 17 18.35 -1.37 6.20
N VAL A 18 18.22 -0.93 7.45
CA VAL A 18 18.14 -1.84 8.61
C VAL A 18 16.92 -2.75 8.49
N LEU A 19 15.77 -2.20 8.15
CA LEU A 19 14.51 -2.93 8.09
C LEU A 19 14.52 -3.96 6.94
N LEU A 20 15.07 -3.60 5.77
CA LEU A 20 15.28 -4.52 4.65
C LEU A 20 16.26 -5.64 5.03
N LYS A 21 17.40 -5.31 5.67
CA LYS A 21 18.38 -6.32 6.12
C LYS A 21 17.80 -7.28 7.15
N CYS A 22 17.03 -6.78 8.12
CA CYS A 22 16.36 -7.63 9.12
C CYS A 22 15.38 -8.61 8.48
N ASN A 23 14.74 -8.23 7.37
CA ASN A 23 13.79 -9.07 6.65
C ASN A 23 14.42 -9.84 5.47
N SER A 24 15.75 -9.77 5.29
CA SER A 24 16.47 -10.33 4.13
C SER A 24 15.86 -9.94 2.79
N ALA A 25 15.38 -8.70 2.70
CA ALA A 25 14.62 -8.17 1.57
C ALA A 25 15.46 -7.18 0.74
N ILE A 26 15.14 -7.07 -0.55
CA ILE A 26 15.76 -6.11 -1.48
C ILE A 26 14.64 -5.25 -2.07
N ALA A 27 14.67 -3.95 -1.74
CA ALA A 27 13.70 -3.00 -2.30
C ALA A 27 13.86 -2.90 -3.82
N SER A 28 12.87 -3.38 -4.56
CA SER A 28 12.78 -3.25 -6.02
C SER A 28 12.31 -1.86 -6.43
N LYS A 29 11.45 -1.22 -5.63
CA LYS A 29 11.04 0.17 -5.77
C LYS A 29 11.03 0.84 -4.40
N SER A 30 11.53 2.06 -4.32
CA SER A 30 11.44 2.89 -3.12
C SER A 30 11.19 4.35 -3.49
N SER A 31 10.41 5.03 -2.65
CA SER A 31 10.16 6.47 -2.76
C SER A 31 10.35 7.10 -1.39
N PHE A 32 11.25 8.09 -1.33
CA PHE A 32 11.47 8.91 -0.14
C PHE A 32 10.71 10.22 -0.31
N PHE A 33 9.93 10.57 0.69
CA PHE A 33 9.17 11.80 0.65
C PHE A 33 9.13 12.44 2.03
N ASN A 34 9.76 13.61 2.14
CA ASN A 34 9.86 14.41 3.35
C ASN A 34 9.94 13.52 4.62
N ASN A 35 8.83 13.31 5.32
CA ASN A 35 8.69 12.56 6.56
C ASN A 35 8.44 11.05 6.44
N PHE A 36 8.25 10.47 5.27
CA PHE A 36 8.06 9.02 5.12
C PHE A 36 8.87 8.41 3.97
N VAL A 37 9.00 7.10 4.02
CA VAL A 37 9.52 6.28 2.93
C VAL A 37 8.64 5.05 2.76
N ILE A 38 8.36 4.72 1.51
CA ILE A 38 7.69 3.49 1.12
C ILE A 38 8.60 2.72 0.18
N ALA A 39 8.74 1.42 0.42
CA ALA A 39 9.51 0.51 -0.40
C ALA A 39 8.77 -0.80 -0.59
N VAL A 40 9.01 -1.46 -1.72
CA VAL A 40 8.47 -2.78 -2.01
C VAL A 40 9.61 -3.70 -2.40
N ASP A 41 9.62 -4.89 -1.81
CA ASP A 41 10.35 -6.03 -2.34
C ASP A 41 9.45 -6.75 -3.35
N GLY A 42 9.84 -6.70 -4.64
CA GLY A 42 9.10 -7.31 -5.73
C GLY A 42 9.17 -8.84 -5.77
N HIS A 43 10.13 -9.46 -5.08
CA HIS A 43 10.22 -10.91 -4.94
C HIS A 43 9.39 -11.43 -3.76
N ALA A 44 9.49 -10.78 -2.60
CA ALA A 44 8.76 -11.17 -1.41
C ALA A 44 7.30 -10.66 -1.39
N GLN A 45 6.95 -9.74 -2.30
CA GLN A 45 5.69 -9.01 -2.31
C GLN A 45 5.39 -8.36 -0.95
N THR A 46 6.42 -7.75 -0.35
CA THR A 46 6.31 -7.11 0.97
C THR A 46 6.49 -5.61 0.81
N VAL A 47 5.55 -4.84 1.36
CA VAL A 47 5.67 -3.39 1.51
C VAL A 47 6.34 -3.08 2.84
N PHE A 48 7.32 -2.19 2.78
CA PHE A 48 7.99 -1.60 3.91
C PHE A 48 7.65 -0.12 3.94
N PHE A 49 7.04 0.33 5.03
CA PHE A 49 6.68 1.73 5.23
C PHE A 49 7.29 2.25 6.52
N ILE A 50 7.91 3.43 6.46
CA ILE A 50 8.45 4.12 7.62
C ILE A 50 7.97 5.55 7.58
N LYS A 51 7.39 6.04 8.67
CA LYS A 51 6.97 7.43 8.83
C LYS A 51 7.58 8.03 10.07
N GLU A 52 8.18 9.21 9.93
CA GLU A 52 8.56 10.06 11.04
C GLU A 52 7.37 10.93 11.44
N ARG A 53 7.01 10.86 12.71
CA ARG A 53 6.01 11.73 13.36
C ARG A 53 6.63 13.05 13.77
N GLU A 54 5.82 14.07 14.03
CA GLU A 54 6.33 15.36 14.54
C GLU A 54 7.17 15.26 15.81
N ASN A 55 6.88 14.29 16.68
CA ASN A 55 7.68 14.02 17.88
C ASN A 55 9.06 13.36 17.61
N GLY A 56 9.39 13.11 16.33
CA GLY A 56 10.63 12.48 15.88
C GLY A 56 10.65 10.96 15.98
N ALA A 57 9.56 10.34 16.44
CA ALA A 57 9.41 8.88 16.47
C ALA A 57 9.26 8.31 15.06
N LEU A 58 9.89 7.15 14.84
CA LEU A 58 9.74 6.40 13.59
C LEU A 58 8.70 5.30 13.80
N GLU A 59 7.58 5.42 13.11
CA GLU A 59 6.63 4.33 12.94
C GLU A 59 7.06 3.48 11.76
N GLN A 60 7.09 2.16 11.95
CA GLN A 60 7.52 1.19 10.94
C GLN A 60 6.40 0.19 10.70
N SER A 61 6.19 -0.20 9.45
CA SER A 61 5.21 -1.20 9.06
C SER A 61 5.79 -2.11 8.00
N VAL A 62 5.67 -3.42 8.24
CA VAL A 62 6.03 -4.49 7.31
C VAL A 62 4.75 -5.20 6.94
N ILE A 63 4.40 -5.19 5.65
CA ILE A 63 3.08 -5.60 5.18
C ILE A 63 3.25 -6.59 4.06
N ASP A 64 2.80 -7.82 4.29
CA ASP A 64 2.71 -8.85 3.27
C ASP A 64 1.56 -8.50 2.30
N LEU A 65 1.84 -8.33 1.01
CA LEU A 65 0.80 -7.97 0.04
C LEU A 65 -0.11 -9.14 -0.33
N ARG A 66 0.33 -10.38 -0.14
CA ARG A 66 -0.41 -11.59 -0.55
C ARG A 66 -1.69 -11.79 0.23
N VAL A 67 -1.77 -11.18 1.41
CA VAL A 67 -2.98 -11.21 2.24
C VAL A 67 -3.97 -10.10 1.86
N PHE A 68 -3.70 -9.26 0.86
CA PHE A 68 -4.59 -8.20 0.39
C PHE A 68 -4.90 -8.38 -1.10
N ASN A 69 -6.01 -7.81 -1.57
CA ASN A 69 -6.42 -7.93 -2.97
C ASN A 69 -6.92 -6.61 -3.57
N LYS A 70 -6.94 -5.54 -2.77
CA LYS A 70 -7.34 -4.21 -3.22
C LYS A 70 -6.49 -3.14 -2.55
N CYS A 71 -6.09 -2.15 -3.33
CA CYS A 71 -5.47 -0.92 -2.85
C CYS A 71 -6.34 0.28 -3.25
N LYS A 72 -6.64 1.16 -2.28
CA LYS A 72 -7.35 2.42 -2.56
C LYS A 72 -6.71 3.58 -1.81
N MET A 73 -6.88 4.77 -2.36
CA MET A 73 -6.59 6.02 -1.66
C MET A 73 -7.83 6.42 -0.85
N ASP A 74 -7.64 6.82 0.40
CA ASP A 74 -8.69 7.29 1.29
C ASP A 74 -8.37 8.72 1.73
N GLN A 75 -9.32 9.61 1.52
CA GLN A 75 -9.17 11.04 1.75
C GLN A 75 -10.23 11.49 2.74
N GLN A 76 -9.79 12.10 3.84
CA GLN A 76 -10.67 12.82 4.74
C GLN A 76 -10.61 14.30 4.39
N VAL A 77 -11.75 14.87 4.02
CA VAL A 77 -11.89 16.30 3.69
C VAL A 77 -12.79 16.98 4.71
N ASN A 78 -12.46 18.20 5.11
CA ASN A 78 -13.32 19.02 5.95
C ASN A 78 -14.10 20.01 5.08
N ASN A 79 -15.43 19.89 5.08
CA ASN A 79 -16.31 20.80 4.38
C ASN A 79 -16.63 22.00 5.29
N ILE A 80 -15.91 23.10 5.12
CA ILE A 80 -16.17 24.35 5.85
C ILE A 80 -17.44 24.99 5.24
N THR A 81 -18.61 24.55 5.67
CA THR A 81 -19.92 24.91 5.10
C THR A 81 -20.42 26.29 5.54
N ASN A 82 -19.53 27.27 5.76
CA ASN A 82 -19.94 28.56 6.32
C ASN A 82 -19.26 29.76 5.65
N LYS A 83 -19.40 29.88 4.30
CA LYS A 83 -19.38 31.12 3.49
C LYS A 83 -19.32 30.79 1.99
N PRO A 84 -19.81 31.67 1.09
CA PRO A 84 -19.74 31.45 -0.35
C PRO A 84 -18.28 31.47 -0.82
N GLY A 85 -17.74 30.28 -1.09
CA GLY A 85 -16.33 30.08 -1.44
C GLY A 85 -15.78 28.81 -0.79
N LEU A 86 -16.38 27.65 -1.09
CA LEU A 86 -15.95 26.36 -0.57
C LEU A 86 -14.57 26.01 -1.15
N MET A 87 -13.54 25.97 -0.28
CA MET A 87 -12.33 25.21 -0.54
C MET A 87 -12.41 23.95 0.31
N ASP A 88 -12.51 22.79 -0.35
CA ASP A 88 -12.34 21.50 0.32
C ASP A 88 -10.87 21.35 0.71
N THR A 89 -10.59 21.31 2.02
CA THR A 89 -9.24 21.06 2.53
C THR A 89 -9.11 19.59 2.94
N ILE A 90 -8.15 18.89 2.35
CA ILE A 90 -7.78 17.52 2.75
C ILE A 90 -7.14 17.60 4.13
N GLN A 91 -7.71 16.90 5.10
CA GLN A 91 -7.18 16.74 6.45
C GLN A 91 -6.28 15.51 6.57
N LYS A 92 -6.63 14.44 5.85
CA LYS A 92 -5.92 13.18 5.96
C LYS A 92 -5.87 12.47 4.61
N LEU A 93 -4.73 11.85 4.33
CA LEU A 93 -4.50 11.04 3.14
C LEU A 93 -3.88 9.71 3.55
N ASP A 94 -4.62 8.62 3.34
CA ASP A 94 -4.16 7.26 3.61
C ASP A 94 -4.11 6.45 2.30
N LEU A 95 -3.12 5.55 2.21
CA LEU A 95 -3.22 4.37 1.34
C LEU A 95 -3.79 3.21 2.14
N LEU A 96 -4.86 2.62 1.62
CA LEU A 96 -5.55 1.49 2.24
C LEU A 96 -5.34 0.22 1.43
N LEU A 97 -4.73 -0.78 2.07
CA LEU A 97 -4.67 -2.15 1.58
C LEU A 97 -5.81 -2.93 2.23
N ILE A 98 -6.58 -3.66 1.42
CA ILE A 98 -7.83 -4.29 1.83
C ILE A 98 -7.84 -5.74 1.31
N ASN A 99 -8.17 -6.66 2.20
CA ASN A 99 -8.59 -8.01 1.85
C ASN A 99 -10.12 -8.02 1.81
N THR A 100 -10.71 -8.09 0.62
CA THR A 100 -12.17 -8.07 0.47
C THR A 100 -12.85 -9.34 1.00
N SER A 101 -12.13 -10.45 1.12
CA SER A 101 -12.67 -11.73 1.59
C SER A 101 -12.75 -11.79 3.12
N THR A 102 -11.74 -11.26 3.81
CA THR A 102 -11.67 -11.29 5.29
C THR A 102 -12.09 -9.96 5.93
N GLY A 103 -12.14 -8.88 5.15
CA GLY A 103 -12.34 -7.52 5.65
C GLY A 103 -11.10 -6.93 6.34
N ALA A 104 -9.95 -7.62 6.35
CA ALA A 104 -8.73 -7.10 6.93
C ALA A 104 -8.25 -5.86 6.16
N THR A 105 -7.85 -4.82 6.90
CA THR A 105 -7.38 -3.56 6.31
C THR A 105 -6.10 -3.10 6.97
N GLN A 106 -5.14 -2.65 6.16
CA GLN A 106 -3.93 -1.98 6.61
C GLN A 106 -3.92 -0.55 6.08
N ARG A 107 -3.62 0.41 6.98
CA ARG A 107 -3.54 1.83 6.64
C ARG A 107 -2.09 2.31 6.62
N LEU A 108 -1.74 3.05 5.58
CA LEU A 108 -0.48 3.75 5.44
C LEU A 108 -0.79 5.25 5.36
N GLU A 109 -0.65 5.95 6.47
CA GLU A 109 -0.98 7.38 6.54
C GLU A 109 0.13 8.21 5.90
N LEU A 110 -0.16 8.84 4.76
CA LEU A 110 0.79 9.67 4.03
C LEU A 110 0.76 11.12 4.53
N PHE A 111 -0.43 11.64 4.83
CA PHE A 111 -0.63 13.02 5.29
C PHE A 111 -1.68 13.09 6.39
N ASN A 112 -1.46 14.00 7.34
CA ASN A 112 -2.38 14.36 8.41
C ASN A 112 -2.17 15.83 8.75
N ASP A 113 -3.22 16.64 8.75
CA ASP A 113 -3.16 18.09 8.99
C ASP A 113 -2.71 18.44 10.41
N ASN A 114 -2.83 17.49 11.35
CA ASN A 114 -2.25 17.61 12.69
C ASN A 114 -0.72 17.51 12.66
N ASP A 115 -0.13 16.69 11.78
CA ASP A 115 1.33 16.51 11.66
C ASP A 115 1.97 17.51 10.68
N SER A 116 1.21 18.00 9.69
CA SER A 116 1.70 18.97 8.72
C SER A 116 0.58 19.80 8.12
N LEU A 117 0.72 21.13 8.15
CA LEU A 117 -0.31 22.04 7.66
C LEU A 117 -0.42 22.12 6.13
N GLN A 118 0.53 21.53 5.39
CA GLN A 118 0.61 21.67 3.94
C GLN A 118 0.69 20.32 3.23
N LEU A 119 -0.35 20.01 2.46
CA LEU A 119 -0.31 18.93 1.49
C LEU A 119 0.54 19.38 0.28
N SER A 120 1.75 18.86 0.18
CA SER A 120 2.84 19.29 -0.69
C SER A 120 3.34 18.19 -1.62
N GLY A 121 2.44 17.51 -2.35
CA GLY A 121 2.81 16.47 -3.32
C GLY A 121 2.55 15.03 -2.87
N GLU A 122 2.12 14.84 -1.62
CA GLU A 122 1.66 13.55 -1.09
C GLU A 122 0.51 12.98 -1.92
N LEU A 123 -0.36 13.83 -2.47
CA LEU A 123 -1.45 13.40 -3.34
C LEU A 123 -0.93 12.70 -4.60
N ALA A 124 0.09 13.27 -5.25
CA ALA A 124 0.68 12.66 -6.45
C ALA A 124 1.37 11.34 -6.12
N ILE A 125 2.05 11.28 -4.98
CA ILE A 125 2.72 10.06 -4.50
C ILE A 125 1.68 9.00 -4.13
N ALA A 126 0.60 9.38 -3.45
CA ALA A 126 -0.49 8.47 -3.12
C ALA A 126 -1.11 7.86 -4.38
N GLN A 127 -1.35 8.68 -5.41
CA GLN A 127 -1.86 8.19 -6.69
C GLN A 127 -0.87 7.23 -7.36
N GLU A 128 0.41 7.58 -7.43
CA GLU A 128 1.44 6.73 -8.02
C GLU A 128 1.51 5.37 -7.31
N TRP A 129 1.55 5.39 -5.97
CA TRP A 129 1.66 4.18 -5.18
C TRP A 129 0.37 3.36 -5.15
N GLN A 130 -0.80 3.99 -5.20
CA GLN A 130 -2.07 3.28 -5.35
C GLN A 130 -2.12 2.49 -6.65
N ILE A 131 -1.72 3.10 -7.78
CA ILE A 131 -1.67 2.43 -9.09
C ILE A 131 -0.64 1.31 -9.07
N PHE A 132 0.55 1.57 -8.53
CA PHE A 132 1.64 0.59 -8.48
C PHE A 132 1.27 -0.62 -7.60
N LEU A 133 0.78 -0.39 -6.39
CA LEU A 133 0.39 -1.47 -5.47
C LEU A 133 -0.79 -2.25 -6.03
N GLN A 134 -1.82 -1.59 -6.58
CA GLN A 134 -2.92 -2.29 -7.23
C GLN A 134 -2.44 -3.19 -8.37
N SER A 135 -1.48 -2.73 -9.19
CA SER A 135 -0.90 -3.56 -10.26
C SER A 135 -0.19 -4.81 -9.73
N LEU A 136 0.42 -4.75 -8.54
CA LEU A 136 1.04 -5.93 -7.93
C LEU A 136 -0.01 -6.91 -7.39
N LEU A 137 -1.10 -6.39 -6.82
CA LEU A 137 -2.20 -7.21 -6.30
C LEU A 137 -2.96 -7.92 -7.43
N ASP A 138 -3.19 -7.26 -8.56
CA ASP A 138 -3.86 -7.86 -9.73
C ASP A 138 -3.04 -9.01 -10.36
N LYS A 139 -1.71 -8.95 -10.30
CA LYS A 139 -0.84 -10.00 -10.87
C LYS A 139 -0.95 -11.33 -10.14
N GLU A 140 -1.36 -11.32 -8.87
CA GLU A 140 -1.49 -12.54 -8.06
C GLU A 140 -2.80 -13.30 -8.33
N VAL A 141 -3.85 -12.60 -8.78
CA VAL A 141 -5.19 -13.19 -9.02
C VAL A 141 -5.20 -14.18 -10.20
N VAL A 142 -4.14 -14.24 -11.02
CA VAL A 142 -4.13 -15.02 -12.27
C VAL A 142 -3.69 -16.49 -12.09
N LEU A 143 -3.25 -16.93 -10.90
CA LEU A 143 -2.64 -18.27 -10.76
C LEU A 143 -3.48 -19.37 -10.09
N GLU A 144 -4.71 -19.11 -9.65
CA GLU A 144 -5.55 -20.17 -9.07
C GLU A 144 -6.94 -20.25 -9.72
N ALA A 145 -6.99 -20.76 -10.95
CA ALA A 145 -8.14 -21.53 -11.40
C ALA A 145 -7.71 -23.01 -11.44
N PRO A 146 -8.19 -23.89 -10.53
CA PRO A 146 -7.94 -25.31 -10.69
C PRO A 146 -8.55 -25.77 -12.03
N PRO A 147 -7.90 -26.69 -12.76
CA PRO A 147 -8.54 -27.28 -13.93
C PRO A 147 -9.84 -27.93 -13.48
N VAL A 148 -10.96 -27.45 -14.01
CA VAL A 148 -12.25 -28.14 -13.93
C VAL A 148 -12.04 -29.52 -14.55
N VAL A 149 -11.83 -30.51 -13.71
CA VAL A 149 -11.84 -31.92 -14.12
C VAL A 149 -13.28 -32.24 -14.47
N ILE A 150 -13.61 -32.18 -15.75
CA ILE A 150 -14.87 -32.72 -16.25
C ILE A 150 -14.75 -34.26 -16.19
N THR A 151 -15.15 -34.85 -15.06
CA THR A 151 -15.51 -36.26 -15.04
C THR A 151 -16.81 -36.42 -15.83
N ARG A 152 -16.68 -36.68 -17.14
CA ARG A 152 -17.79 -37.24 -17.91
C ARG A 152 -18.12 -38.59 -17.26
N GLY A 153 -19.23 -38.63 -16.53
CA GLY A 153 -19.84 -39.88 -16.08
C GLY A 153 -20.09 -40.76 -17.29
N LEU A 154 -19.37 -41.88 -17.35
CA LEU A 154 -19.68 -42.97 -18.26
C LEU A 154 -20.85 -43.73 -17.62
N ASP A 155 -22.07 -43.30 -17.95
CA ASP A 155 -23.28 -44.08 -17.68
C ASP A 155 -23.22 -45.36 -18.53
N LEU A 156 -22.94 -46.50 -17.87
CA LEU A 156 -22.94 -47.83 -18.48
C LEU A 156 -24.31 -48.52 -18.39
N SER A 157 -25.40 -47.75 -18.25
CA SER A 157 -26.76 -48.29 -18.16
C SER A 157 -27.35 -48.75 -19.51
N ARG A 158 -26.52 -49.00 -20.53
CA ARG A 158 -26.95 -49.42 -21.88
C ARG A 158 -26.06 -50.47 -22.54
N ILE A 159 -25.81 -51.58 -21.85
CA ILE A 159 -25.46 -52.83 -22.54
C ILE A 159 -26.46 -53.90 -22.08
N ALA A 160 -27.60 -53.93 -22.78
CA ALA A 160 -28.57 -55.00 -22.72
C ALA A 160 -28.82 -55.49 -24.15
N LEU A 161 -28.70 -56.81 -24.30
CA LEU A 161 -29.04 -57.69 -25.44
C LEU A 161 -28.28 -57.49 -26.76
N PHE A 162 -27.51 -58.50 -27.18
CA PHE A 162 -27.97 -59.60 -28.05
C PHE A 162 -27.07 -60.83 -27.87
#